data_AF-A0A351UJ18-F1
#
_entry.id   AF-A0A351UJ18-F1
#
_cell.length_a   1.000
_cell.length_b   1.000
_cell.length_c   1.000
_cell.angle_alpha   90.00
_cell.angle_beta   90.00
_cell.angle_gamma   90.00
#
_symmetry.space_group_name_H-M   'P 1'
#
loop_
_entity.id
_entity.type
_entity.pdbx_description
1 polymer ?
#
loop_
_entity_poly.entity_id
_entity_poly.type
_entity_poly.pdbx_seq_one_letter_code
_entity_poly.pdbx_strand_id
1 'polypeptide(L)'
;MEKRAGLFLLLAALLAWGAGSSAAFRGYRTQFPPPGEIKQAGGGAPADMFALAFGARRLFADLWFVRLMQYYGTRELSDDEEQEELESHGKPGHHCHHGADFGKGRYPDFLPMSLHILQLDPGFTAACLYSAASLAFNLERPDEAEAVLNYGLRYSPKEWKYLSVLAAIGYTKAKDPNAVASAIAPMLKDPDCPVMLKQLAAFLNKRAGNYAAAAAIYADILVTTKDPAYLRNAARELEKLKGRTSKR
;
A
#
# COMPACT_ATOMS: atom_id res chain seq x y z
N MET A 1 38.20 49.15 -17.71
CA MET A 1 38.29 48.24 -16.55
C MET A 1 36.95 47.61 -16.18
N GLU A 2 35.82 48.32 -16.33
CA GLU A 2 34.49 47.82 -15.94
C GLU A 2 34.03 46.51 -16.59
N LYS A 3 34.30 46.29 -17.89
CA LYS A 3 33.90 45.05 -18.58
C LYS A 3 34.55 43.78 -18.02
N ARG A 4 35.75 43.88 -17.45
CA ARG A 4 36.44 42.73 -16.81
C ARG A 4 35.85 42.42 -15.44
N ALA A 5 35.45 43.44 -14.68
CA ALA A 5 34.79 43.25 -13.38
C ALA A 5 33.42 42.56 -13.50
N GLY A 6 32.64 42.90 -14.54
CA GLY A 6 31.36 42.24 -14.82
C GLY A 6 31.50 40.75 -15.17
N LEU A 7 32.57 40.38 -15.89
CA LEU A 7 32.84 38.98 -16.23
C LEU A 7 33.19 38.14 -14.98
N PHE A 8 34.00 38.69 -14.07
CA PHE A 8 34.34 38.01 -12.81
C PHE A 8 33.14 37.85 -11.89
N LEU A 9 32.23 38.82 -11.84
CA LEU A 9 30.97 38.71 -11.08
C LEU A 9 30.03 37.64 -11.65
N LEU A 10 29.90 37.53 -12.98
CA LEU A 10 29.12 36.47 -13.61
C LEU A 10 29.71 35.08 -13.36
N LEU A 11 31.05 34.95 -13.47
CA LEU A 11 31.73 33.68 -13.17
C LEU A 11 31.59 33.30 -11.69
N ALA A 12 31.70 34.26 -10.77
CA ALA A 12 31.49 34.02 -9.35
C ALA A 12 30.04 33.62 -9.04
N ALA A 13 29.06 34.25 -9.69
CA ALA A 13 27.64 33.89 -9.55
C ALA A 13 27.34 32.48 -10.08
N LEU A 14 27.90 32.11 -11.24
CA LEU A 14 27.77 30.75 -11.79
C LEU A 14 28.44 29.70 -10.91
N LEU A 15 29.61 29.99 -10.34
CA LEU A 15 30.29 29.09 -9.40
C LEU A 15 29.51 28.96 -8.09
N ALA A 16 28.98 30.05 -7.54
CA ALA A 16 28.14 30.02 -6.35
C ALA A 16 26.83 29.25 -6.59
N TRP A 17 26.21 29.42 -7.76
CA TRP A 17 25.03 28.66 -8.15
C TRP A 17 25.35 27.17 -8.34
N GLY A 18 26.43 26.84 -9.04
CA GLY A 18 26.87 25.44 -9.21
C GLY A 18 27.21 24.76 -7.89
N ALA A 19 27.90 25.45 -6.97
CA ALA A 19 28.22 24.94 -5.65
C ALA A 19 26.97 24.78 -4.77
N GLY A 20 26.07 25.77 -4.77
CA GLY A 20 24.80 25.73 -4.04
C GLY A 20 23.86 24.65 -4.56
N SER A 21 23.75 24.49 -5.89
CA SER A 21 22.99 23.42 -6.52
C SER A 21 23.58 22.05 -6.22
N SER A 22 24.91 21.88 -6.29
CA SER A 22 25.54 20.60 -5.94
C SER A 22 25.32 20.22 -4.47
N ALA A 23 25.39 21.19 -3.55
CA ALA A 23 25.10 20.98 -2.14
C ALA A 23 23.62 20.61 -1.90
N ALA A 24 22.69 21.30 -2.57
CA ALA A 24 21.26 21.01 -2.50
C ALA A 24 20.93 19.62 -3.09
N PHE A 25 21.53 19.25 -4.22
CA PHE A 25 21.31 17.95 -4.86
C PHE A 25 21.90 16.78 -4.07
N ARG A 26 23.02 16.95 -3.37
CA ARG A 26 23.63 15.89 -2.54
C ARG A 26 22.76 15.50 -1.33
N GLY A 27 21.96 16.42 -0.81
CA GLY A 27 21.01 16.16 0.28
C GLY A 27 19.61 15.77 -0.19
N TYR A 28 19.28 16.03 -1.45
CA TYR A 28 17.95 15.77 -2.00
C TYR A 28 17.77 14.27 -2.30
N ARG A 29 17.06 13.57 -1.40
CA ARG A 29 16.51 12.25 -1.70
C ARG A 29 15.16 12.41 -2.37
N THR A 30 15.05 11.93 -3.60
CA THR A 30 13.78 11.94 -4.32
C THR A 30 12.78 11.07 -3.56
N GLN A 31 11.58 11.59 -3.28
CA GLN A 31 10.49 10.77 -2.74
C GLN A 31 10.00 9.75 -3.78
N PHE A 32 10.29 10.00 -5.06
CA PHE A 32 9.89 9.17 -6.18
C PHE A 32 10.97 8.14 -6.55
N PRO A 33 10.58 7.02 -7.15
CA PRO A 33 11.49 6.05 -7.73
C PRO A 33 12.33 6.65 -8.87
N PRO A 34 13.54 6.11 -9.11
CA PRO A 34 14.33 6.47 -10.27
C PRO A 34 13.60 6.06 -11.56
N PRO A 35 13.81 6.78 -12.69
CA PRO A 35 13.10 6.48 -13.94
C PRO A 35 13.24 5.03 -14.43
N GLY A 36 14.37 4.36 -14.15
CA GLY A 36 14.59 2.97 -14.53
C GLY A 36 13.72 1.94 -13.80
N GLU A 37 13.03 2.34 -12.72
CA GLU A 37 12.06 1.48 -12.02
C GLU A 37 10.65 1.58 -12.60
N ILE A 38 10.37 2.57 -13.44
CA ILE A 38 9.07 2.74 -14.10
C ILE A 38 8.96 1.68 -15.21
N LYS A 39 8.09 0.70 -14.99
CA LYS A 39 7.78 -0.37 -15.94
C LYS A 39 6.54 0.03 -16.71
N GLN A 40 6.62 0.03 -18.04
CA GLN A 40 5.49 0.38 -18.88
C GLN A 40 4.34 -0.62 -18.68
N ALA A 41 3.22 -0.13 -18.16
CA ALA A 41 1.92 -0.81 -18.27
C ALA A 41 1.19 -0.29 -19.53
N GLY A 42 0.64 -1.19 -20.35
CA GLY A 42 -0.27 -0.89 -21.47
C GLY A 42 -0.01 0.40 -22.27
N GLY A 43 0.94 0.41 -23.20
CA GLY A 43 1.13 1.50 -24.18
C GLY A 43 1.50 2.88 -23.62
N GLY A 44 1.80 2.99 -22.33
CA GLY A 44 1.95 4.26 -21.58
C GLY A 44 3.21 5.09 -21.80
N ALA A 45 4.17 4.64 -22.60
CA ALA A 45 5.51 5.24 -22.66
C ALA A 45 5.55 6.77 -22.91
N PRO A 46 4.73 7.35 -23.81
CA PRO A 46 4.71 8.80 -24.02
C PRO A 46 4.20 9.56 -22.79
N ALA A 47 3.17 9.03 -22.12
CA ALA A 47 2.61 9.63 -20.91
C ALA A 47 3.64 9.65 -19.78
N ASP A 48 4.39 8.56 -19.61
CA ASP A 48 5.44 8.46 -18.60
C ASP A 48 6.59 9.44 -18.89
N MET A 49 6.97 9.59 -20.18
CA MET A 49 7.97 10.57 -20.59
C MET A 49 7.52 12.01 -20.26
N PHE A 50 6.26 12.36 -20.51
CA PHE A 50 5.71 13.67 -20.15
C PHE A 50 5.62 13.85 -18.63
N ALA A 51 5.23 12.82 -17.89
CA ALA A 51 5.20 12.83 -16.44
C ALA A 51 6.59 13.15 -15.85
N LEU A 52 7.65 12.60 -16.47
CA LEU A 52 9.04 12.87 -16.10
C LEU A 52 9.48 14.28 -16.52
N ALA A 53 9.29 14.63 -17.79
CA ALA A 53 9.79 15.87 -18.37
C ALA A 53 9.19 17.12 -17.71
N PHE A 54 7.90 17.07 -17.34
CA PHE A 54 7.20 18.17 -16.69
C PHE A 54 7.15 18.07 -15.16
N GLY A 55 7.74 17.03 -14.56
CA GLY A 55 7.62 16.78 -13.13
C GLY A 55 6.18 16.48 -12.67
N ALA A 56 5.30 16.08 -13.59
CA ALA A 56 3.87 15.87 -13.37
C ALA A 56 3.53 14.45 -12.89
N ARG A 57 4.50 13.72 -12.33
CA ARG A 57 4.37 12.30 -11.91
C ARG A 57 3.10 12.00 -11.12
N ARG A 58 2.76 12.83 -10.12
CA ARG A 58 1.54 12.65 -9.30
C ARG A 58 0.26 12.76 -10.11
N LEU A 59 0.15 13.79 -10.96
CA LEU A 59 -1.01 13.98 -11.83
C LEU A 59 -1.20 12.78 -12.77
N PHE A 60 -0.10 12.25 -13.32
CA PHE A 60 -0.18 11.06 -14.17
C PHE A 60 -0.52 9.80 -13.37
N ALA A 61 -0.10 9.69 -12.11
CA ALA A 61 -0.52 8.62 -11.22
C ALA A 61 -2.05 8.65 -10.99
N ASP A 62 -2.65 9.84 -10.81
CA ASP A 62 -4.11 10.02 -10.73
C ASP A 62 -4.83 9.54 -12.00
N LEU A 63 -4.32 9.93 -13.18
CA LEU A 63 -4.88 9.48 -14.46
C LEU A 63 -4.81 7.96 -14.62
N TRP A 64 -3.69 7.35 -14.23
CA TRP A 64 -3.54 5.90 -14.24
C TRP A 64 -4.46 5.21 -13.24
N PHE A 65 -4.70 5.82 -12.07
CA PHE A 65 -5.65 5.29 -11.10
C PHE A 65 -7.09 5.31 -11.63
N VAL A 66 -7.51 6.38 -12.33
CA VAL A 66 -8.81 6.40 -13.02
C VAL A 66 -8.89 5.30 -14.06
N ARG A 67 -7.84 5.09 -14.87
CA ARG A 67 -7.79 4.00 -15.85
C ARG A 67 -7.87 2.62 -15.20
N LEU A 68 -7.19 2.41 -14.08
CA LEU A 68 -7.27 1.16 -13.32
C LEU A 68 -8.71 0.90 -12.86
N MET A 69 -9.38 1.91 -12.31
CA MET A 69 -10.78 1.80 -11.87
C MET A 69 -11.74 1.53 -13.04
N GLN A 70 -11.51 2.17 -14.20
CA GLN A 70 -12.30 1.89 -15.41
C GLN A 70 -12.07 0.48 -15.94
N TYR A 71 -10.81 0.04 -16.01
CA TYR A 71 -10.43 -1.30 -16.42
C TYR A 71 -11.07 -2.36 -15.52
N TYR A 72 -10.91 -2.23 -14.20
CA TYR A 72 -11.49 -3.16 -13.24
C TYR A 72 -13.01 -3.06 -13.12
N GLY A 73 -13.58 -1.89 -13.41
CA GLY A 73 -15.03 -1.69 -13.47
C GLY A 73 -15.69 -2.26 -14.73
N THR A 74 -14.90 -2.66 -15.74
CA THR A 74 -15.41 -3.32 -16.95
C THR A 74 -15.58 -4.82 -16.65
N ARG A 75 -16.77 -5.38 -16.91
CA ARG A 75 -17.03 -6.83 -16.69
C ARG A 75 -16.21 -7.64 -17.70
N GLU A 76 -15.48 -8.64 -17.23
CA GLU A 76 -14.98 -9.74 -18.07
C GLU A 76 -16.13 -10.76 -18.18
N LEU A 77 -17.00 -10.61 -19.17
CA LEU A 77 -18.00 -11.64 -19.49
C LEU A 77 -17.30 -12.79 -20.22
N SER A 78 -17.66 -14.04 -19.91
CA SER A 78 -17.37 -15.14 -20.83
C SER A 78 -18.35 -15.12 -22.01
N ASP A 79 -17.92 -15.62 -23.18
CA ASP A 79 -18.77 -15.66 -24.39
C ASP A 79 -20.10 -16.42 -24.13
N ASP A 80 -20.08 -17.42 -23.25
CA ASP A 80 -21.25 -18.22 -22.85
C ASP A 80 -22.22 -17.43 -21.95
N GLU A 81 -21.70 -16.61 -21.02
CA GLU A 81 -22.51 -15.74 -20.14
C GLU A 81 -23.10 -14.56 -20.91
N GLU A 82 -22.38 -14.04 -21.91
CA GLU A 82 -22.87 -12.97 -22.78
C GLU A 82 -24.01 -13.49 -23.69
N GLN A 83 -23.94 -14.74 -24.15
CA GLN A 83 -25.02 -15.41 -24.88
C GLN A 83 -26.23 -15.74 -24.00
N GLU A 84 -26.04 -16.25 -22.76
CA GLU A 84 -27.16 -16.48 -21.83
C GLU A 84 -27.85 -15.18 -21.38
N GLU A 85 -27.10 -14.09 -21.13
CA GLU A 85 -27.70 -12.78 -20.84
C GLU A 85 -28.53 -12.29 -22.04
N LEU A 86 -28.01 -12.38 -23.27
CA LEU A 86 -28.72 -12.01 -24.50
C LEU A 86 -29.98 -12.88 -24.77
N GLU A 87 -29.93 -14.18 -24.52
CA GLU A 87 -31.07 -15.10 -24.72
C GLU A 87 -32.16 -15.02 -23.64
N SER A 88 -31.83 -14.48 -22.46
CA SER A 88 -32.77 -14.33 -21.34
C SER A 88 -33.53 -12.99 -21.35
N HIS A 89 -33.05 -11.99 -22.09
CA HIS A 89 -33.72 -10.69 -22.23
C HIS A 89 -35.08 -10.82 -22.95
N GLY A 90 -36.16 -10.79 -22.17
CA GLY A 90 -37.55 -10.75 -22.67
C GLY A 90 -38.44 -11.92 -22.27
N LYS A 91 -37.93 -12.91 -21.51
CA LYS A 91 -38.76 -14.03 -21.03
C LYS A 91 -39.45 -13.69 -19.69
N PRO A 92 -40.79 -13.79 -19.60
CA PRO A 92 -41.50 -13.53 -18.35
C PRO A 92 -41.12 -14.57 -17.29
N GLY A 93 -40.66 -14.11 -16.13
CA GLY A 93 -40.22 -14.96 -15.01
C GLY A 93 -38.71 -15.16 -14.89
N HIS A 94 -37.90 -14.64 -15.82
CA HIS A 94 -36.44 -14.65 -15.68
C HIS A 94 -36.00 -13.46 -14.82
N HIS A 95 -35.46 -13.74 -13.64
CA HIS A 95 -34.72 -12.73 -12.88
C HIS A 95 -33.38 -12.55 -13.58
N CYS A 96 -33.13 -11.37 -14.16
CA CYS A 96 -31.79 -11.00 -14.57
C CYS A 96 -30.89 -11.10 -13.34
N HIS A 97 -29.81 -11.90 -13.41
CA HIS A 97 -28.77 -11.93 -12.39
C HIS A 97 -27.95 -10.63 -12.46
N HIS A 98 -28.60 -9.49 -12.18
CA HIS A 98 -27.92 -8.21 -11.99
C HIS A 98 -27.16 -8.26 -10.66
N GLY A 99 -25.92 -8.76 -10.69
CA GLY A 99 -24.90 -8.35 -9.72
C GLY A 99 -24.24 -9.40 -8.83
N ALA A 100 -24.11 -10.65 -9.25
CA ALA A 100 -23.43 -11.66 -8.42
C ALA A 100 -21.88 -11.58 -8.45
N ASP A 101 -21.27 -10.96 -9.46
CA ASP A 101 -19.81 -11.07 -9.69
C ASP A 101 -19.08 -9.73 -9.88
N PHE A 102 -19.62 -8.62 -9.34
CA PHE A 102 -18.85 -7.37 -9.32
C PHE A 102 -17.55 -7.55 -8.54
N GLY A 103 -16.41 -7.34 -9.20
CA GLY A 103 -15.08 -7.47 -8.63
C GLY A 103 -14.46 -8.87 -8.72
N LYS A 104 -15.12 -9.82 -9.38
CA LYS A 104 -14.50 -11.10 -9.76
C LYS A 104 -14.10 -11.07 -11.23
N GLY A 105 -13.03 -11.79 -11.58
CA GLY A 105 -12.46 -11.83 -12.92
C GLY A 105 -10.97 -12.12 -12.89
N ARG A 106 -10.33 -12.23 -14.06
CA ARG A 106 -8.89 -12.45 -14.21
C ARG A 106 -8.12 -11.15 -14.11
N TYR A 107 -8.55 -10.10 -14.82
CA TYR A 107 -7.92 -8.78 -14.87
C TYR A 107 -6.38 -8.86 -14.87
N PRO A 108 -5.75 -9.46 -15.91
CA PRO A 108 -4.31 -9.72 -15.93
C PRO A 108 -3.47 -8.45 -15.73
N ASP A 109 -3.95 -7.30 -16.23
CA ASP A 109 -3.22 -6.05 -16.16
C ASP A 109 -3.42 -5.28 -14.85
N PHE A 110 -4.23 -5.79 -13.92
CA PHE A 110 -4.52 -5.10 -12.65
C PHE A 110 -3.23 -4.82 -11.86
N LEU A 111 -2.42 -5.86 -11.60
CA LEU A 111 -1.15 -5.70 -10.89
C LEU A 111 -0.16 -4.76 -11.59
N PRO A 112 0.17 -4.92 -12.89
CA PRO A 112 1.12 -4.02 -13.53
C PRO A 112 0.61 -2.57 -13.54
N MET A 113 -0.69 -2.33 -13.72
CA MET A 113 -1.27 -0.99 -13.59
C MET A 113 -1.15 -0.45 -12.15
N SER A 114 -1.46 -1.25 -11.14
CA SER A 114 -1.30 -0.88 -9.73
C SER A 114 0.13 -0.50 -9.38
N LEU A 115 1.12 -1.31 -9.80
CA LEU A 115 2.53 -1.03 -9.57
C LEU A 115 2.99 0.21 -10.34
N HIS A 116 2.50 0.42 -11.56
CA HIS A 116 2.83 1.61 -12.36
C HIS A 116 2.38 2.91 -11.68
N ILE A 117 1.19 2.93 -11.09
CA ILE A 117 0.70 4.08 -10.30
C ILE A 117 1.68 4.39 -9.16
N LEU A 118 2.16 3.37 -8.45
CA LEU A 118 3.12 3.56 -7.35
C LEU A 118 4.54 3.88 -7.83
N GLN A 119 4.91 3.50 -9.05
CA GLN A 119 6.16 3.89 -9.68
C GLN A 119 6.16 5.38 -10.06
N LEU A 120 5.00 5.92 -10.41
CA LEU A 120 4.79 7.34 -10.63
C LEU A 120 4.67 8.10 -9.31
N ASP A 121 3.84 7.65 -8.37
CA ASP A 121 3.70 8.24 -7.04
C ASP A 121 3.62 7.17 -5.93
N PRO A 122 4.75 6.84 -5.27
CA PRO A 122 4.74 5.83 -4.20
C PRO A 122 4.05 6.34 -2.92
N GLY A 123 3.77 7.65 -2.83
CA GLY A 123 3.01 8.24 -1.74
C GLY A 123 1.49 8.15 -1.92
N PHE A 124 1.01 7.57 -3.03
CA PHE A 124 -0.42 7.47 -3.31
C PHE A 124 -1.10 6.36 -2.49
N THR A 125 -1.22 6.59 -1.18
CA THR A 125 -1.74 5.63 -0.20
C THR A 125 -3.10 5.05 -0.59
N ALA A 126 -4.01 5.88 -1.12
CA ALA A 126 -5.33 5.41 -1.52
C ALA A 126 -5.26 4.39 -2.67
N ALA A 127 -4.44 4.65 -3.70
CA ALA A 127 -4.26 3.73 -4.82
C ALA A 127 -3.59 2.42 -4.39
N CYS A 128 -2.60 2.48 -3.50
CA CYS A 128 -1.95 1.30 -2.92
C CYS A 128 -2.96 0.43 -2.15
N LEU A 129 -3.72 1.04 -1.22
CA LEU A 129 -4.71 0.32 -0.41
C LEU A 129 -5.84 -0.26 -1.26
N TYR A 130 -6.36 0.51 -2.22
CA TYR A 130 -7.40 0.05 -3.14
C TYR A 130 -6.92 -1.16 -3.95
N SER A 131 -5.72 -1.06 -4.53
CA SER A 131 -5.13 -2.13 -5.34
C SER A 131 -4.92 -3.39 -4.51
N ALA A 132 -4.30 -3.27 -3.33
CA ALA A 132 -4.01 -4.41 -2.48
C ALA A 132 -5.28 -5.08 -1.95
N ALA A 133 -6.28 -4.30 -1.51
CA ALA A 133 -7.54 -4.85 -1.04
C ALA A 133 -8.31 -5.56 -2.17
N SER A 134 -8.34 -4.97 -3.36
CA SER A 134 -9.01 -5.56 -4.53
C SER A 134 -8.34 -6.87 -4.95
N LEU A 135 -7.00 -6.88 -5.03
CA LEU A 135 -6.22 -8.08 -5.31
C LEU A 135 -6.46 -9.17 -4.26
N ALA A 136 -6.40 -8.82 -2.97
CA ALA A 136 -6.49 -9.81 -1.91
C ALA A 136 -7.89 -10.40 -1.73
N PHE A 137 -8.91 -9.55 -1.70
CA PHE A 137 -10.25 -9.90 -1.18
C PHE A 137 -11.30 -10.08 -2.27
N ASN A 138 -11.09 -9.51 -3.45
CA ASN A 138 -12.05 -9.62 -4.56
C ASN A 138 -11.51 -10.56 -5.66
N LEU A 139 -10.24 -10.35 -6.07
CA LEU A 139 -9.57 -11.13 -7.12
C LEU A 139 -8.86 -12.38 -6.59
N GLU A 140 -8.85 -12.58 -5.27
CA GLU A 140 -8.22 -13.72 -4.59
C GLU A 140 -6.72 -13.94 -4.89
N ARG A 141 -5.98 -12.87 -5.22
CA ARG A 141 -4.54 -12.81 -5.52
C ARG A 141 -3.73 -12.21 -4.35
N PRO A 142 -3.63 -12.87 -3.18
CA PRO A 142 -2.99 -12.33 -1.98
C PRO A 142 -1.50 -12.06 -2.16
N ASP A 143 -0.78 -12.94 -2.87
CA ASP A 143 0.67 -12.78 -3.10
C ASP A 143 0.97 -11.50 -3.88
N GLU A 144 0.09 -11.13 -4.81
CA GLU A 144 0.19 -9.88 -5.58
C GLU A 144 -0.19 -8.66 -4.76
N ALA A 145 -1.20 -8.78 -3.89
CA ALA A 145 -1.53 -7.73 -2.93
C ALA A 145 -0.35 -7.44 -1.98
N GLU A 146 0.33 -8.48 -1.51
CA GLU A 146 1.57 -8.34 -0.73
C GLU A 146 2.66 -7.63 -1.53
N ALA A 147 2.82 -7.94 -2.82
CA ALA A 147 3.80 -7.26 -3.67
C ALA A 147 3.53 -5.75 -3.77
N VAL A 148 2.27 -5.33 -3.92
CA VAL A 148 1.87 -3.91 -3.96
C VAL A 148 2.17 -3.23 -2.61
N LEU A 149 1.77 -3.83 -1.50
CA LEU A 149 1.98 -3.27 -0.15
C LEU A 149 3.47 -3.19 0.20
N ASN A 150 4.24 -4.23 -0.11
CA ASN A 150 5.68 -4.24 0.11
C ASN A 150 6.39 -3.19 -0.75
N TYR A 151 5.93 -2.95 -1.99
CA TYR A 151 6.45 -1.86 -2.80
C TYR A 151 6.17 -0.50 -2.14
N GLY A 152 4.95 -0.24 -1.70
CA GLY A 152 4.59 0.99 -0.98
C GLY A 152 5.42 1.20 0.29
N LEU A 153 5.65 0.14 1.08
CA LEU A 153 6.44 0.19 2.30
C LEU A 153 7.93 0.51 2.08
N ARG A 154 8.50 0.23 0.90
CA ARG A 154 9.88 0.64 0.58
C ARG A 154 10.07 2.15 0.63
N TYR A 155 9.05 2.90 0.20
CA TYR A 155 9.08 4.36 0.15
C TYR A 155 8.35 5.02 1.33
N SER A 156 7.39 4.31 1.93
CA SER A 156 6.60 4.77 3.07
C SER A 156 6.62 3.74 4.22
N PRO A 157 7.79 3.48 4.85
CA PRO A 157 7.94 2.41 5.85
C PRO A 157 7.14 2.63 7.14
N LYS A 158 6.64 3.85 7.35
CA LYS A 158 5.80 4.23 8.49
C LYS A 158 4.30 4.27 8.17
N GLU A 159 3.88 3.87 6.97
CA GLU A 159 2.45 3.84 6.62
C GLU A 159 1.78 2.62 7.25
N TRP A 160 1.21 2.82 8.44
CA TRP A 160 0.57 1.77 9.24
C TRP A 160 -0.65 1.14 8.53
N LYS A 161 -1.30 1.86 7.61
CA LYS A 161 -2.45 1.32 6.88
C LYS A 161 -2.02 0.14 6.00
N TYR A 162 -0.83 0.20 5.41
CA TYR A 162 -0.30 -0.91 4.60
C TYR A 162 -0.08 -2.16 5.44
N LEU A 163 0.49 -2.00 6.64
CA LEU A 163 0.68 -3.10 7.59
C LEU A 163 -0.65 -3.68 8.08
N SER A 164 -1.67 -2.83 8.23
CA SER A 164 -3.01 -3.27 8.62
C SER A 164 -3.63 -4.17 7.55
N VAL A 165 -3.47 -3.82 6.27
CA VAL A 165 -3.93 -4.66 5.15
C VAL A 165 -3.08 -5.93 5.02
N LEU A 166 -1.74 -5.85 5.13
CA LEU A 166 -0.86 -7.04 5.16
C LEU A 166 -1.29 -8.03 6.25
N ALA A 167 -1.64 -7.52 7.43
CA ALA A 167 -2.13 -8.36 8.51
C ALA A 167 -3.52 -8.94 8.23
N ALA A 168 -4.41 -8.22 7.54
CA ALA A 168 -5.69 -8.77 7.10
C ALA A 168 -5.51 -9.88 6.05
N ILE A 169 -4.57 -9.71 5.11
CA ILE A 169 -4.18 -10.75 4.12
C ILE A 169 -3.61 -11.97 4.85
N GLY A 170 -2.62 -11.74 5.71
CA GLY A 170 -2.02 -12.79 6.54
C GLY A 170 -3.00 -13.43 7.52
N TYR A 171 -4.08 -12.74 7.92
CA TYR A 171 -5.12 -13.29 8.79
C TYR A 171 -6.04 -14.26 8.03
N THR A 172 -6.51 -13.85 6.85
CA THR A 172 -7.50 -14.57 6.04
C THR A 172 -6.93 -15.81 5.35
N LYS A 173 -5.62 -15.82 5.03
CA LYS A 173 -4.95 -16.94 4.33
C LYS A 173 -3.67 -17.43 5.00
N ALA A 174 -3.52 -17.25 6.32
CA ALA A 174 -2.29 -17.44 7.10
C ALA A 174 -1.40 -18.62 6.68
N LYS A 175 -0.41 -18.34 5.83
CA LYS A 175 0.78 -19.19 5.68
C LYS A 175 1.87 -18.80 6.68
N ASP A 176 1.94 -17.53 7.12
CA ASP A 176 2.97 -17.08 8.08
C ASP A 176 2.58 -15.84 8.95
N PRO A 177 2.04 -16.04 10.16
CA PRO A 177 1.79 -14.93 11.10
C PRO A 177 3.07 -14.31 11.69
N ASN A 178 4.22 -14.99 11.65
CA ASN A 178 5.49 -14.45 12.15
C ASN A 178 6.01 -13.35 11.23
N ALA A 179 5.99 -13.56 9.91
CA ALA A 179 6.45 -12.58 8.94
C ALA A 179 5.76 -11.21 9.12
N VAL A 180 4.44 -11.21 9.30
CA VAL A 180 3.67 -9.98 9.53
C VAL A 180 4.00 -9.36 10.89
N ALA A 181 4.11 -10.16 11.95
CA ALA A 181 4.49 -9.65 13.27
C ALA A 181 5.87 -8.98 13.24
N SER A 182 6.82 -9.57 12.51
CA SER A 182 8.16 -9.01 12.28
C SER A 182 8.11 -7.71 11.48
N ALA A 183 7.25 -7.60 10.48
CA ALA A 183 7.08 -6.38 9.69
C ALA A 183 6.51 -5.21 10.53
N ILE A 184 5.62 -5.52 11.50
CA ILE A 184 5.01 -4.51 12.37
C ILE A 184 5.96 -4.08 13.51
N ALA A 185 6.84 -4.96 13.96
CA ALA A 185 7.68 -4.76 15.15
C ALA A 185 8.45 -3.42 15.21
N PRO A 186 9.06 -2.92 14.12
CA PRO A 186 9.76 -1.64 14.14
C PRO A 186 8.85 -0.45 14.48
N MET A 187 7.57 -0.50 14.08
CA MET A 187 6.61 0.59 14.31
C MET A 187 6.04 0.58 15.73
N LEU A 188 6.09 -0.53 16.46
CA LEU A 188 5.54 -0.59 17.82
C LEU A 188 6.25 0.34 18.81
N LYS A 189 7.50 0.69 18.52
CA LYS A 189 8.31 1.63 19.31
C LYS A 189 8.02 3.09 18.99
N ASP A 190 7.32 3.37 17.90
CA ASP A 190 6.95 4.73 17.53
C ASP A 190 5.87 5.24 18.50
N PRO A 191 6.06 6.38 19.20
CA PRO A 191 5.05 6.94 20.09
C PRO A 191 3.71 7.20 19.38
N ASP A 192 3.75 7.50 18.09
CA ASP A 192 2.57 7.78 17.27
C ASP A 192 1.95 6.52 16.67
N CYS A 193 2.44 5.33 17.04
CA CYS A 193 1.91 4.07 16.57
C CYS A 193 0.44 3.90 16.97
N PRO A 194 -0.49 3.70 16.00
CA PRO A 194 -1.89 3.51 16.32
C PRO A 194 -2.10 2.29 17.22
N VAL A 195 -2.90 2.45 18.26
CA VAL A 195 -3.16 1.39 19.25
C VAL A 195 -3.76 0.14 18.60
N MET A 196 -4.53 0.32 17.52
CA MET A 196 -5.03 -0.77 16.68
C MET A 196 -3.89 -1.65 16.13
N LEU A 197 -2.79 -1.04 15.66
CA LEU A 197 -1.64 -1.77 15.13
C LEU A 197 -0.90 -2.54 16.24
N LYS A 198 -0.82 -1.97 17.45
CA LYS A 198 -0.31 -2.68 18.63
C LYS A 198 -1.18 -3.90 18.97
N GLN A 199 -2.50 -3.76 18.98
CA GLN A 199 -3.41 -4.89 19.21
C GLN A 199 -3.24 -5.99 18.17
N LEU A 200 -3.11 -5.59 16.90
CA LEU A 200 -2.90 -6.51 15.79
C LEU A 200 -1.59 -7.28 15.94
N ALA A 201 -0.50 -6.60 16.31
CA ALA A 201 0.79 -7.24 16.57
C ALA A 201 0.72 -8.21 17.75
N ALA A 202 0.03 -7.86 18.84
CA ALA A 202 -0.17 -8.75 19.98
C ALA A 202 -0.95 -10.01 19.56
N PHE A 203 -2.00 -9.83 18.76
CA PHE A 203 -2.81 -10.91 18.22
C PHE A 203 -1.99 -11.85 17.31
N LEU A 204 -1.21 -11.30 16.38
CA LEU A 204 -0.35 -12.07 15.48
C LEU A 204 0.71 -12.87 16.26
N ASN A 205 1.33 -12.27 17.27
CA ASN A 205 2.26 -12.96 18.16
C ASN A 205 1.58 -14.13 18.90
N LYS A 206 0.33 -13.97 19.36
CA LYS A 206 -0.43 -15.10 19.95
C LYS A 206 -0.66 -16.22 18.94
N ARG A 207 -1.01 -15.88 17.69
CA ARG A 207 -1.25 -16.86 16.62
C ARG A 207 0.03 -17.62 16.27
N ALA A 208 1.16 -16.93 16.30
CA ALA A 208 2.49 -17.50 16.13
C ALA A 208 2.99 -18.33 17.34
N GLY A 209 2.31 -18.31 18.48
CA GLY A 209 2.74 -18.98 19.72
C GLY A 209 3.69 -18.16 20.60
N ASN A 210 4.03 -16.94 20.20
CA ASN A 210 4.89 -16.00 20.94
C ASN A 210 4.11 -15.27 22.04
N TYR A 211 3.61 -16.02 23.02
CA TYR A 211 2.75 -15.48 24.08
C TYR A 211 3.42 -14.42 24.97
N ALA A 212 4.73 -14.53 25.20
CA ALA A 212 5.50 -13.54 25.96
C ALA A 212 5.53 -12.18 25.24
N ALA A 213 5.79 -12.17 23.93
CA ALA A 213 5.77 -10.95 23.11
C ALA A 213 4.37 -10.33 23.08
N ALA A 214 3.32 -11.16 22.93
CA ALA A 214 1.94 -10.69 22.99
C ALA A 214 1.60 -10.05 24.35
N ALA A 215 2.01 -10.67 25.46
CA ALA A 215 1.78 -10.13 26.80
C ALA A 215 2.49 -8.79 26.99
N ALA A 216 3.74 -8.65 26.53
CA ALA A 216 4.46 -7.39 26.59
C ALA A 216 3.74 -6.27 25.83
N ILE A 217 3.21 -6.56 24.64
CA ILE A 217 2.46 -5.58 23.84
C ILE A 217 1.14 -5.19 24.52
N TYR A 218 0.38 -6.13 25.09
CA TYR A 218 -0.84 -5.79 25.83
C TYR A 218 -0.55 -4.96 27.09
N ALA A 219 0.55 -5.23 27.79
CA ALA A 219 0.97 -4.42 28.92
C ALA A 219 1.32 -2.99 28.48
N ASP A 220 2.02 -2.83 27.35
CA ASP A 220 2.29 -1.51 26.77
C ASP A 220 1.01 -0.76 26.39
N ILE A 221 0.02 -1.44 25.82
CA ILE A 221 -1.29 -0.83 25.52
C ILE A 221 -1.95 -0.29 26.80
N LEU A 222 -1.92 -1.03 27.91
CA LEU A 222 -2.51 -0.59 29.18
C LEU A 222 -1.89 0.69 29.74
N VAL A 223 -0.62 0.96 29.42
CA VAL A 223 0.10 2.14 29.88
C VAL A 223 -0.04 3.30 28.90
N THR A 224 -0.10 3.02 27.60
CA THR A 224 0.03 4.05 26.55
C THR A 224 -1.30 4.55 25.98
N THR A 225 -2.39 3.78 26.06
CA THR A 225 -3.69 4.21 25.55
C THR A 225 -4.59 4.82 26.64
N LYS A 226 -5.45 5.74 26.22
CA LYS A 226 -6.55 6.27 27.05
C LYS A 226 -7.92 5.73 26.62
N ASP A 227 -7.99 4.97 25.53
CA ASP A 227 -9.26 4.45 25.01
C ASP A 227 -9.77 3.29 25.88
N PRO A 228 -10.95 3.41 26.51
CA PRO A 228 -11.49 2.38 27.40
C PRO A 228 -11.71 1.02 26.72
N ALA A 229 -12.02 0.99 25.42
CA ALA A 229 -12.24 -0.26 24.69
C ALA A 229 -10.92 -1.04 24.55
N TYR A 230 -9.83 -0.34 24.20
CA TYR A 230 -8.51 -0.93 24.09
C TYR A 230 -7.97 -1.38 25.45
N LEU A 231 -8.17 -0.60 26.51
CA LEU A 231 -7.81 -0.96 27.89
C LEU A 231 -8.50 -2.24 28.35
N ARG A 232 -9.84 -2.32 28.21
CA ARG A 232 -10.62 -3.51 28.60
C ARG A 232 -10.18 -4.74 27.83
N ASN A 233 -9.92 -4.61 26.53
CA ASN A 233 -9.45 -5.73 25.72
C ASN A 233 -8.07 -6.21 26.18
N ALA A 234 -7.10 -5.30 26.35
CA ALA A 234 -5.75 -5.63 26.76
C ALA A 234 -5.70 -6.31 28.14
N ALA A 235 -6.46 -5.80 29.11
CA ALA A 235 -6.56 -6.40 30.44
C ALA A 235 -7.10 -7.84 30.38
N ARG A 236 -8.19 -8.05 29.64
CA ARG A 236 -8.80 -9.37 29.43
C ARG A 236 -7.84 -10.36 28.77
N GLU A 237 -7.10 -9.92 27.76
CA GLU A 237 -6.17 -10.79 27.05
C GLU A 237 -4.95 -11.16 27.91
N LEU A 238 -4.45 -10.25 28.74
CA LEU A 238 -3.40 -10.56 29.71
C LEU A 238 -3.82 -11.62 30.73
N GLU A 239 -5.04 -11.53 31.26
CA GLU A 239 -5.54 -12.55 32.20
C GLU A 239 -5.62 -13.95 31.56
N LYS A 240 -6.08 -14.03 30.30
CA LYS A 240 -6.08 -15.29 29.55
C LYS A 240 -4.67 -15.85 29.37
N LEU A 241 -3.68 -14.98 29.12
CA LEU A 241 -2.29 -15.40 28.92
C LEU A 241 -1.67 -15.91 30.23
N LYS A 242 -1.91 -15.24 31.36
CA LYS A 242 -1.46 -15.72 32.70
C LYS A 242 -2.00 -17.11 33.03
N GLY A 243 -3.29 -17.35 32.78
CA GLY A 243 -3.93 -18.65 33.02
C GLY A 243 -3.37 -19.79 32.16
N ARG A 244 -2.73 -19.48 31.02
CA ARG A 244 -2.06 -20.46 30.16
C ARG A 244 -0.65 -20.80 30.66
N THR A 245 0.09 -19.83 31.16
CA THR A 245 1.44 -20.05 31.70
C THR A 245 1.42 -20.89 32.98
N SER A 246 0.32 -20.85 33.76
CA SER A 246 0.16 -21.62 35.00
C SER A 246 -0.21 -23.10 34.80
N LYS A 247 -0.53 -23.54 33.56
CA LYS A 247 -0.96 -24.91 33.24
C LYS A 247 0.13 -25.76 32.54
N ARG A 248 1.36 -25.26 32.46
CA ARG A 248 2.55 -25.98 32.00
C ARG A 248 3.47 -26.22 33.18
#